data_AF-A0A956B4J2-F1
#
_entry.id   AF-A0A956B4J2-F1
#
_cell.length_a   1.000
_cell.length_b   1.000
_cell.length_c   1.000
_cell.angle_alpha   90.00
_cell.angle_beta   90.00
_cell.angle_gamma   90.00
#
_symmetry.space_group_name_H-M   'P 1'
#
loop_
_entity.id
_entity.type
_entity.pdbx_description
1 polymer ?
#
loop_
_entity_poly.entity_id
_entity_poly.type
_entity_poly.pdbx_seq_one_letter_code
_entity_poly.pdbx_strand_id
1 'polypeptide(L)'
;MARPHLLWLPLVALWPTLAQAEAPVLTVRWDELAAAGGLQNGEVLPGTPGGALRVEGGSEGPYNIPVWTVEKPPITGERWRVEGRVRHLNVEGEGNLLLLSFLADGREYFTKTVAPSGPLGRMVGHSDWRPFVLPFDALGKGPPEKLTLQVFLSGRGTVDLTDVALYEGFDDALVADLGPRLGWNPATFGLAAGLVGSLVGLLSALIGLLNATGGRPKLVALIRRVTMGIGGATIVVGLAALATGAAGGWLVSVGIMTLAVMVGIGKAMRRGAPEGQRDG
;
A
#
# COMPACT_ATOMS: atom_id res chain seq x y z
N MET A 1 49.41 1.07 53.28
CA MET A 1 48.57 2.19 52.78
C MET A 1 48.16 1.86 51.36
N ALA A 2 46.94 1.34 51.19
CA ALA A 2 46.40 0.92 49.89
C ALA A 2 45.66 2.10 49.24
N ARG A 3 46.00 2.42 47.98
CA ARG A 3 45.31 3.43 47.17
C ARG A 3 44.10 2.79 46.48
N PRO A 4 42.88 3.33 46.58
CA PRO A 4 41.74 2.81 45.84
C PRO A 4 41.79 3.30 44.39
N HIS A 5 41.69 2.35 43.44
CA HIS A 5 41.53 2.62 42.03
C HIS A 5 40.07 3.01 41.75
N LEU A 6 39.80 4.28 41.48
CA LEU A 6 38.50 4.73 40.96
C LEU A 6 38.40 4.35 39.48
N LEU A 7 37.56 3.37 39.18
CA LEU A 7 37.11 3.04 37.83
C LEU A 7 36.19 4.16 37.32
N TRP A 8 36.65 4.92 36.33
CA TRP A 8 35.80 5.83 35.55
C TRP A 8 35.00 5.00 34.55
N LEU A 9 33.70 4.83 34.80
CA LEU A 9 32.74 4.38 33.79
C LEU A 9 32.38 5.59 32.91
N PRO A 10 32.52 5.52 31.57
CA PRO A 10 31.97 6.53 30.70
C PRO A 10 30.45 6.43 30.73
N LEU A 11 29.81 7.48 31.23
CA LEU A 11 28.37 7.70 31.13
C LEU A 11 28.04 7.90 29.64
N VAL A 12 27.66 6.84 28.94
CA VAL A 12 27.11 6.94 27.58
C VAL A 12 25.75 7.61 27.73
N ALA A 13 25.71 8.92 27.47
CA ALA A 13 24.47 9.67 27.37
C ALA A 13 23.70 9.17 26.15
N LEU A 14 22.72 8.31 26.40
CA LEU A 14 21.61 8.04 25.49
C LEU A 14 20.82 9.35 25.36
N TRP A 15 21.23 10.22 24.45
CA TRP A 15 20.32 11.27 23.99
C TRP A 15 19.19 10.56 23.25
N PRO A 16 17.92 10.67 23.70
CA PRO A 16 16.83 10.29 22.83
C PRO A 16 16.93 11.20 21.61
N THR A 17 17.11 10.62 20.44
CA THR A 17 16.89 11.30 19.18
C THR A 17 15.42 11.71 19.21
N LEU A 18 15.13 12.94 19.65
CA LEU A 18 13.83 13.55 19.41
C LEU A 18 13.68 13.54 17.89
N ALA A 19 12.80 12.67 17.39
CA ALA A 19 12.34 12.76 16.03
C ALA A 19 11.84 14.19 15.85
N GLN A 20 12.61 15.02 15.13
CA GLN A 20 12.13 16.34 14.74
C GLN A 20 10.90 16.09 13.90
N ALA A 21 9.73 16.41 14.46
CA ALA A 21 8.51 16.48 13.67
C ALA A 21 8.77 17.53 12.59
N GLU A 22 8.87 17.07 11.35
CA GLU A 22 9.05 17.91 10.18
C GLU A 22 7.90 18.92 10.17
N ALA A 23 8.22 20.22 10.17
CA ALA A 23 7.20 21.26 10.20
C ALA A 23 6.49 21.31 8.84
N PRO A 24 5.16 21.48 8.80
CA PRO A 24 4.47 21.64 7.53
C PRO A 24 4.92 22.95 6.87
N VAL A 25 5.14 22.90 5.55
CA VAL A 25 5.44 24.11 4.76
C VAL A 25 4.19 24.95 4.54
N LEU A 26 3.01 24.34 4.64
CA LEU A 26 1.72 25.01 4.56
C LEU A 26 0.66 24.21 5.32
N THR A 27 -0.15 24.88 6.13
CA THR A 27 -1.32 24.29 6.81
C THR A 27 -2.58 24.94 6.28
N VAL A 28 -3.56 24.12 5.92
CA VAL A 28 -4.86 24.58 5.44
C VAL A 28 -5.78 24.76 6.64
N ARG A 29 -6.21 26.01 6.84
CA ARG A 29 -7.23 26.39 7.81
C ARG A 29 -8.53 26.65 7.08
N TRP A 30 -9.47 25.73 7.18
CA TRP A 30 -10.71 25.75 6.39
C TRP A 30 -11.59 26.96 6.73
N ASP A 31 -11.65 27.31 8.02
CA ASP A 31 -12.32 28.50 8.53
C ASP A 31 -11.79 29.79 7.89
N GLU A 32 -10.47 29.97 7.89
CA GLU A 32 -9.79 31.13 7.31
C GLU A 32 -9.93 31.15 5.78
N LEU A 33 -9.79 29.99 5.14
CA LEU A 33 -9.93 29.85 3.69
C LEU A 33 -11.35 30.19 3.21
N ALA A 34 -12.38 29.75 3.93
CA ALA A 34 -13.76 30.09 3.64
C ALA A 34 -14.04 31.58 3.86
N ALA A 35 -13.54 32.17 4.96
CA ALA A 35 -13.67 33.61 5.22
C ALA A 35 -12.99 34.49 4.16
N ALA A 36 -11.89 34.01 3.58
CA ALA A 36 -11.18 34.67 2.48
C ALA A 36 -11.81 34.43 1.09
N GLY A 37 -12.88 33.63 1.00
CA GLY A 37 -13.52 33.26 -0.28
C GLY A 37 -12.66 32.34 -1.16
N GLY A 38 -11.64 31.68 -0.59
CA GLY A 38 -10.74 30.77 -1.30
C GLY A 38 -11.26 29.33 -1.40
N LEU A 39 -12.37 29.02 -0.74
CA LEU A 39 -12.96 27.69 -0.77
C LEU A 39 -13.59 27.40 -2.13
N GLN A 40 -13.18 26.29 -2.76
CA GLN A 40 -13.67 25.92 -4.10
C GLN A 40 -15.03 25.22 -4.05
N ASN A 41 -15.19 24.27 -3.12
CA ASN A 41 -16.43 23.52 -2.90
C ASN A 41 -16.49 23.04 -1.44
N GLY A 42 -17.71 22.70 -1.00
CA GLY A 42 -17.99 22.18 0.33
C GLY A 42 -18.40 23.26 1.33
N GLU A 43 -18.68 22.83 2.57
CA GLU A 43 -19.10 23.68 3.68
C GLU A 43 -18.20 23.46 4.88
N VAL A 44 -17.80 24.53 5.57
CA VAL A 44 -17.00 24.42 6.80
C VAL A 44 -17.91 24.18 7.99
N LEU A 45 -17.72 23.03 8.64
CA LEU A 45 -18.44 22.67 9.85
C LEU A 45 -17.85 23.39 11.09
N PRO A 46 -18.71 23.91 11.98
CA PRO A 46 -18.27 24.49 13.24
C PRO A 46 -17.79 23.42 14.23
N GLY A 47 -16.97 23.83 15.21
CA GLY A 47 -16.63 22.99 16.37
C GLY A 47 -15.34 22.17 16.27
N THR A 48 -14.57 22.32 15.18
CA THR A 48 -13.20 21.79 15.07
C THR A 48 -12.22 22.95 14.97
N PRO A 49 -11.12 23.01 15.77
CA PRO A 49 -10.09 24.03 15.61
C PRO A 49 -9.53 24.00 14.17
N GLY A 50 -9.53 25.14 13.46
CA GLY A 50 -9.17 25.20 12.03
C GLY A 50 -10.29 24.79 11.05
N GLY A 51 -11.47 24.44 11.56
CA GLY A 51 -12.64 23.99 10.80
C GLY A 51 -12.51 22.55 10.27
N ALA A 52 -13.64 21.96 9.91
CA ALA A 52 -13.66 20.73 9.12
C ALA A 52 -14.45 20.98 7.84
N LEU A 53 -13.88 20.64 6.68
CA LEU A 53 -14.57 20.82 5.40
C LEU A 53 -15.44 19.59 5.09
N ARG A 54 -16.74 19.81 4.92
CA ARG A 54 -17.69 18.81 4.43
C ARG A 54 -17.88 18.91 2.92
N VAL A 55 -17.82 17.78 2.24
CA VAL A 55 -18.08 17.62 0.81
C VAL A 55 -19.10 16.50 0.62
N GLU A 56 -20.06 16.72 -0.28
CA GLU A 56 -21.13 15.76 -0.55
C GLU A 56 -21.17 15.37 -2.03
N GLY A 57 -21.32 14.07 -2.28
CA GLY A 57 -21.61 13.52 -3.61
C GLY A 57 -23.11 13.36 -3.82
N GLY A 58 -23.57 13.61 -5.04
CA GLY A 58 -24.97 13.45 -5.44
C GLY A 58 -25.28 12.05 -6.00
N SER A 59 -26.51 11.87 -6.50
CA SER A 59 -26.96 10.60 -7.12
C SER A 59 -26.50 10.41 -8.57
N GLU A 60 -26.08 11.47 -9.25
CA GLU A 60 -25.68 11.47 -10.67
C GLU A 60 -24.14 11.56 -10.85
N GLY A 61 -23.39 10.67 -10.18
CA GLY A 61 -21.92 10.62 -10.20
C GLY A 61 -21.33 9.66 -11.25
N PRO A 62 -20.03 9.78 -11.59
CA PRO A 62 -18.94 10.18 -10.69
C PRO A 62 -18.63 11.68 -10.61
N TYR A 63 -18.14 12.13 -9.44
CA TYR A 63 -17.76 13.51 -9.15
C TYR A 63 -16.27 13.64 -8.85
N ASN A 64 -15.62 14.67 -9.40
CA ASN A 64 -14.32 15.17 -8.96
C ASN A 64 -14.53 16.58 -8.38
N ILE A 65 -14.46 16.70 -7.07
CA ILE A 65 -14.83 17.92 -6.35
C ILE A 65 -13.55 18.58 -5.82
N PRO A 66 -13.04 19.64 -6.47
CA PRO A 66 -11.87 20.36 -5.97
C PRO A 66 -12.23 21.11 -4.70
N VAL A 67 -11.41 20.95 -3.65
CA VAL A 67 -11.66 21.52 -2.32
C VAL A 67 -10.64 22.61 -1.96
N TRP A 68 -9.42 22.46 -2.43
CA TRP A 68 -8.32 23.37 -2.14
C TRP A 68 -7.38 23.43 -3.33
N THR A 69 -6.98 24.65 -3.72
CA THR A 69 -5.94 24.90 -4.72
C THR A 69 -4.96 25.90 -4.17
N VAL A 70 -3.67 25.66 -4.42
CA VAL A 70 -2.59 26.60 -4.13
C VAL A 70 -1.75 26.81 -5.38
N GLU A 71 -1.58 28.07 -5.75
CA GLU A 71 -0.66 28.51 -6.80
C GLU A 71 0.72 28.75 -6.19
N LYS A 72 1.77 28.28 -6.86
CA LYS A 72 3.17 28.38 -6.43
C LYS A 72 3.36 27.97 -4.96
N PRO A 73 3.05 26.70 -4.62
CA PRO A 73 3.23 26.22 -3.26
C PRO A 73 4.69 26.38 -2.79
N PRO A 74 4.94 26.56 -1.48
CA PRO A 74 6.29 26.69 -0.93
C PRO A 74 7.01 25.33 -0.86
N ILE A 75 7.13 24.66 -2.00
CA ILE A 75 7.86 23.40 -2.19
C ILE A 75 9.04 23.69 -3.11
N THR A 76 10.24 23.35 -2.67
CA THR A 76 11.47 23.56 -3.44
C THR A 76 12.03 22.26 -4.02
N GLY A 77 11.75 21.13 -3.37
CA GLY A 77 12.17 19.80 -3.78
C GLY A 77 11.21 19.06 -4.72
N GLU A 78 11.59 17.82 -5.05
CA GLU A 78 10.86 16.94 -5.96
C GLU A 78 9.91 15.97 -5.26
N ARG A 79 9.97 15.91 -3.93
CA ARG A 79 9.15 15.04 -3.11
C ARG A 79 8.33 15.90 -2.16
N TRP A 80 7.05 15.60 -2.06
CA TRP A 80 6.16 16.23 -1.10
C TRP A 80 5.02 15.29 -0.74
N ARG A 81 4.32 15.63 0.33
CA ARG A 81 3.14 14.90 0.76
C ARG A 81 2.10 15.84 1.32
N VAL A 82 0.84 15.54 1.02
CA VAL A 82 -0.30 16.14 1.72
C VAL A 82 -0.82 15.14 2.73
N GLU A 83 -0.91 15.56 3.98
CA GLU A 83 -1.47 14.78 5.07
C GLU A 83 -2.70 15.46 5.64
N GLY A 84 -3.52 14.70 6.35
CA GLY A 84 -4.61 15.23 7.14
C GLY A 84 -5.46 14.10 7.70
N ARG A 85 -6.70 14.42 8.07
CA ARG A 85 -7.66 13.43 8.53
C ARG A 85 -8.92 13.49 7.68
N VAL A 86 -9.49 12.31 7.47
CA VAL A 86 -10.71 12.12 6.69
C VAL A 86 -11.70 11.29 7.50
N ARG A 87 -12.96 11.69 7.46
CA ARG A 87 -14.13 10.93 7.91
C ARG A 87 -15.08 10.80 6.74
N HIS A 88 -15.78 9.69 6.62
CA HIS A 88 -16.77 9.55 5.55
C HIS A 88 -18.00 8.77 5.99
N LEU A 89 -19.15 9.11 5.43
CA LEU A 89 -20.46 8.54 5.75
C LEU A 89 -21.20 8.15 4.48
N ASN A 90 -21.76 6.94 4.46
CA ASN A 90 -22.59 6.43 3.36
C ASN A 90 -21.96 6.59 1.96
N VAL A 91 -20.64 6.46 1.81
CA VAL A 91 -19.99 6.55 0.49
C VAL A 91 -20.39 5.32 -0.35
N GLU A 92 -21.17 5.56 -1.40
CA GLU A 92 -21.62 4.56 -2.35
C GLU A 92 -20.58 4.33 -3.45
N GLY A 93 -20.14 3.09 -3.60
CA GLY A 93 -19.06 2.74 -4.50
C GLY A 93 -17.70 3.19 -3.96
N GLU A 94 -16.81 3.63 -4.84
CA GLU A 94 -15.46 4.06 -4.48
C GLU A 94 -15.37 5.59 -4.39
N GLY A 95 -14.86 6.07 -3.26
CA GLY A 95 -14.40 7.44 -3.08
C GLY A 95 -12.89 7.49 -2.87
N ASN A 96 -12.22 8.54 -3.35
CA ASN A 96 -10.78 8.72 -3.21
C ASN A 96 -10.43 10.18 -2.94
N LEU A 97 -9.33 10.42 -2.23
CA LEU A 97 -8.67 11.73 -2.24
C LEU A 97 -7.66 11.75 -3.36
N LEU A 98 -7.64 12.83 -4.13
CA LEU A 98 -6.72 13.04 -5.24
C LEU A 98 -5.96 14.33 -5.01
N LEU A 99 -4.65 14.30 -5.22
CA LEU A 99 -3.83 15.49 -5.32
C LEU A 99 -3.35 15.61 -6.76
N LEU A 100 -3.84 16.63 -7.46
CA LEU A 100 -3.32 17.02 -8.77
C LEU A 100 -2.13 17.94 -8.57
N SER A 101 -1.05 17.64 -9.28
CA SER A 101 0.20 18.38 -9.28
C SER A 101 0.51 18.83 -10.70
N PHE A 102 0.58 20.15 -10.90
CA PHE A 102 0.95 20.76 -12.16
C PHE A 102 2.42 21.15 -12.07
N LEU A 103 3.25 20.59 -12.94
CA LEU A 103 4.69 20.82 -12.92
C LEU A 103 5.09 21.85 -13.98
N ALA A 104 6.34 22.32 -13.92
CA ALA A 104 6.86 23.35 -14.83
C ALA A 104 6.88 22.93 -16.32
N ASP A 105 6.74 21.64 -16.62
CA ASP A 105 6.55 21.14 -17.99
C ASP A 105 5.13 21.39 -18.53
N GLY A 106 4.26 22.03 -17.75
CA GLY A 106 2.88 22.34 -18.07
C GLY A 106 1.94 21.13 -18.01
N ARG A 107 2.43 19.97 -17.55
CA ARG A 107 1.62 18.74 -17.45
C ARG A 107 1.04 18.55 -16.06
N GLU A 108 -0.09 17.86 -16.05
CA GLU A 108 -0.78 17.45 -14.83
C GLU A 108 -0.41 16.00 -14.48
N TYR A 109 -0.11 15.80 -13.20
CA TYR A 109 0.12 14.50 -12.60
C TYR A 109 -0.76 14.35 -11.37
N PHE A 110 -1.04 13.12 -10.95
CA PHE A 110 -1.85 12.90 -9.76
C PHE A 110 -1.32 11.78 -8.88
N THR A 111 -1.55 11.92 -7.58
CA THR A 111 -1.51 10.84 -6.61
C THR A 111 -2.90 10.69 -5.99
N LYS A 112 -3.27 9.47 -5.59
CA LYS A 112 -4.59 9.20 -5.02
C LYS A 112 -4.57 8.10 -3.98
N THR A 113 -5.49 8.18 -3.03
CA THR A 113 -5.77 7.04 -2.13
C THR A 113 -6.34 5.90 -2.95
N VAL A 114 -5.79 4.69 -2.83
CA VAL A 114 -6.20 3.51 -3.63
C VAL A 114 -6.23 2.22 -2.84
N ALA A 115 -5.67 2.21 -1.63
CA ALA A 115 -5.49 0.98 -0.89
C ALA A 115 -6.80 0.54 -0.23
N PRO A 116 -6.90 -0.73 0.20
CA PRO A 116 -8.10 -1.20 0.90
C PRO A 116 -8.32 -0.52 2.26
N SER A 117 -7.24 -0.11 2.93
CA SER A 117 -7.25 0.47 4.27
C SER A 117 -5.99 1.32 4.53
N GLY A 118 -5.88 1.91 5.72
CA GLY A 118 -4.74 2.73 6.13
C GLY A 118 -4.76 4.16 5.57
N PRO A 119 -3.65 4.92 5.70
CA PRO A 119 -3.58 6.32 5.26
C PRO A 119 -3.73 6.53 3.75
N LEU A 120 -3.43 5.52 2.93
CA LEU A 120 -3.69 5.53 1.49
C LEU A 120 -5.03 4.85 1.13
N GLY A 121 -5.85 4.52 2.13
CA GLY A 121 -7.09 3.79 1.98
C GLY A 121 -8.14 4.57 1.19
N ARG A 122 -8.76 3.92 0.20
CA ARG A 122 -9.97 4.43 -0.47
C ARG A 122 -11.14 4.54 0.52
N MET A 123 -12.10 5.39 0.20
CA MET A 123 -13.30 5.63 0.98
C MET A 123 -14.45 4.78 0.44
N VAL A 124 -15.06 3.96 1.30
CA VAL A 124 -16.24 3.14 0.98
C VAL A 124 -17.07 3.02 2.24
N GLY A 125 -18.39 3.22 2.14
CA GLY A 125 -19.30 3.14 3.28
C GLY A 125 -18.98 4.19 4.34
N HIS A 126 -18.66 3.75 5.56
CA HIS A 126 -18.47 4.60 6.73
C HIS A 126 -17.10 4.43 7.36
N SER A 127 -16.54 5.53 7.84
CA SER A 127 -15.34 5.53 8.68
C SER A 127 -15.39 6.74 9.59
N ASP A 128 -15.01 6.57 10.86
CA ASP A 128 -14.61 7.67 11.72
C ASP A 128 -13.32 8.34 11.22
N TRP A 129 -12.93 9.43 11.88
CA TRP A 129 -11.72 10.20 11.57
C TRP A 129 -10.47 9.33 11.55
N ARG A 130 -9.94 9.11 10.35
CA ARG A 130 -8.69 8.40 10.12
C ARG A 130 -7.66 9.30 9.42
N PRO A 131 -6.36 9.08 9.63
CA PRO A 131 -5.35 9.81 8.88
C PRO A 131 -5.43 9.45 7.39
N PHE A 132 -5.02 10.38 6.53
CA PHE A 132 -4.71 10.12 5.13
C PHE A 132 -3.35 10.72 4.76
N VAL A 133 -2.74 10.18 3.70
CA VAL A 133 -1.52 10.72 3.10
C VAL A 133 -1.59 10.61 1.58
N LEU A 134 -1.10 11.63 0.89
CA LEU A 134 -0.97 11.69 -0.55
C LEU A 134 0.49 12.06 -0.90
N PRO A 135 1.39 11.07 -0.91
CA PRO A 135 2.79 11.29 -1.28
C PRO A 135 2.92 11.41 -2.80
N PHE A 136 3.85 12.26 -3.25
CA PHE A 136 4.16 12.47 -4.66
C PHE A 136 5.66 12.67 -4.88
N ASP A 137 6.23 11.95 -5.85
CA ASP A 137 7.60 12.10 -6.31
C ASP A 137 7.59 12.57 -7.79
N ALA A 138 8.17 13.73 -8.07
CA ALA A 138 8.25 14.32 -9.39
C ALA A 138 9.20 13.58 -10.34
N LEU A 139 10.09 12.73 -9.82
CA LEU A 139 11.05 11.93 -10.58
C LEU A 139 11.88 12.81 -11.54
N GLY A 140 12.59 13.82 -11.02
CA GLY A 140 13.46 14.68 -11.81
C GLY A 140 12.76 15.83 -12.55
N LYS A 141 11.48 16.09 -12.29
CA LYS A 141 10.69 17.12 -13.00
C LYS A 141 10.60 18.46 -12.26
N GLY A 142 11.29 18.60 -11.13
CA GLY A 142 11.26 19.80 -10.31
C GLY A 142 9.98 19.97 -9.47
N PRO A 143 9.86 21.13 -8.78
CA PRO A 143 8.76 21.41 -7.87
C PRO A 143 7.43 21.70 -8.59
N PRO A 144 6.28 21.57 -7.90
CA PRO A 144 4.97 21.87 -8.47
C PRO A 144 4.73 23.38 -8.58
N GLU A 145 4.14 23.81 -9.70
CA GLU A 145 3.67 25.17 -9.91
C GLU A 145 2.27 25.40 -9.36
N LYS A 146 1.46 24.33 -9.26
CA LYS A 146 0.12 24.36 -8.68
C LYS A 146 -0.23 23.00 -8.09
N LEU A 147 -0.89 23.02 -6.94
CA LEU A 147 -1.47 21.82 -6.32
C LEU A 147 -2.97 22.00 -6.15
N THR A 148 -3.73 20.96 -6.47
CA THR A 148 -5.18 20.93 -6.24
C THR A 148 -5.56 19.63 -5.54
N LEU A 149 -6.07 19.74 -4.31
CA LEU A 149 -6.69 18.63 -3.59
C LEU A 149 -8.15 18.49 -4.01
N GLN A 150 -8.55 17.27 -4.30
CA GLN A 150 -9.90 16.92 -4.73
C GLN A 150 -10.44 15.71 -3.97
N VAL A 151 -11.76 15.68 -3.85
CA VAL A 151 -12.51 14.51 -3.40
C VAL A 151 -13.19 13.89 -4.62
N PHE A 152 -12.87 12.65 -4.92
CA PHE A 152 -13.59 11.84 -5.90
C PHE A 152 -14.65 11.00 -5.19
N LEU A 153 -15.87 10.97 -5.72
CA LEU A 153 -16.96 10.11 -5.27
C LEU A 153 -17.65 9.50 -6.48
N SER A 154 -17.78 8.18 -6.53
CA SER A 154 -18.52 7.51 -7.62
C SER A 154 -20.04 7.72 -7.56
N GLY A 155 -20.57 8.10 -6.40
CA GLY A 155 -22.00 8.30 -6.16
C GLY A 155 -22.26 9.12 -4.91
N ARG A 156 -23.31 8.77 -4.18
CA ARG A 156 -23.68 9.47 -2.95
C ARG A 156 -22.64 9.25 -1.85
N GLY A 157 -22.57 10.20 -0.92
CA GLY A 157 -21.77 10.08 0.28
C GLY A 157 -21.30 11.43 0.78
N THR A 158 -20.90 11.47 2.05
CA THR A 158 -20.35 12.66 2.69
C THR A 158 -18.91 12.38 3.09
N VAL A 159 -18.03 13.32 2.82
CA VAL A 159 -16.61 13.28 3.20
C VAL A 159 -16.30 14.54 3.99
N ASP A 160 -15.75 14.38 5.19
CA ASP A 160 -15.26 15.47 6.01
C ASP A 160 -13.72 15.42 6.06
N LEU A 161 -13.08 16.58 5.90
CA LEU A 161 -11.62 16.75 5.93
C LEU A 161 -11.21 17.73 7.04
N THR A 162 -10.15 17.40 7.78
CA THR A 162 -9.56 18.30 8.79
C THR A 162 -8.04 18.14 8.82
N ASP A 163 -7.36 19.09 9.46
CA ASP A 163 -5.93 19.06 9.75
C ASP A 163 -5.07 18.89 8.48
N VAL A 164 -5.50 19.47 7.36
CA VAL A 164 -4.80 19.30 6.08
C VAL A 164 -3.52 20.13 6.07
N ALA A 165 -2.40 19.47 5.81
CA ALA A 165 -1.09 20.10 5.78
C ALA A 165 -0.24 19.54 4.65
N LEU A 166 0.56 20.42 4.07
CA LEU A 166 1.55 20.11 3.04
C LEU A 166 2.94 20.08 3.69
N TYR A 167 3.67 19.01 3.42
CA TYR A 167 5.04 18.81 3.86
C TYR A 167 5.94 18.68 2.64
N GLU A 168 7.13 19.26 2.75
CA GLU A 168 8.22 19.04 1.82
C GLU A 168 8.95 17.76 2.19
N GLY A 169 9.37 16.99 1.20
CA GLY A 169 10.06 15.72 1.40
C GLY A 169 9.18 14.58 1.89
N PHE A 170 9.74 13.38 1.82
CA PHE A 170 9.39 12.21 2.62
C PHE A 170 10.45 11.12 2.41
N ASP A 171 10.66 10.34 3.45
CA ASP A 171 11.59 9.23 3.50
C ASP A 171 11.01 8.04 2.74
N ASP A 172 11.86 7.24 2.09
CA ASP A 172 11.44 5.94 1.54
C ASP A 172 10.91 5.02 2.65
N ALA A 173 11.33 5.26 3.90
CA ALA A 173 10.80 4.61 5.11
C ALA A 173 9.32 4.95 5.37
N LEU A 174 8.84 6.15 5.03
CA LEU A 174 7.41 6.49 5.12
C LEU A 174 6.62 5.65 4.14
N VAL A 175 7.08 5.55 2.90
CA VAL A 175 6.46 4.69 1.86
C VAL A 175 6.50 3.22 2.28
N ALA A 176 7.61 2.79 2.89
CA ALA A 176 7.79 1.43 3.40
C ALA A 176 6.96 1.13 4.66
N ASP A 177 6.72 2.09 5.56
CA ASP A 177 5.85 1.95 6.75
C ASP A 177 4.36 1.97 6.39
N LEU A 178 4.01 2.68 5.32
CA LEU A 178 2.69 2.56 4.72
C LEU A 178 2.44 1.12 4.25
N GLY A 179 3.43 0.43 3.68
CA GLY A 179 3.34 -0.98 3.24
C GLY A 179 2.67 -1.93 4.25
N PRO A 180 3.23 -2.13 5.46
CA PRO A 180 2.64 -2.94 6.52
C PRO A 180 1.20 -2.55 6.90
N ARG A 181 0.85 -1.25 6.84
CA ARG A 181 -0.50 -0.75 7.11
C ARG A 181 -1.48 -0.94 5.94
N LEU A 182 -0.97 -1.29 4.76
CA LEU A 182 -1.71 -1.64 3.55
C LEU A 182 -1.81 -3.18 3.37
N GLY A 183 -1.34 -3.95 4.35
CA GLY A 183 -1.28 -5.42 4.28
C GLY A 183 -0.15 -5.97 3.40
N TRP A 184 0.80 -5.13 3.01
CA TRP A 184 1.89 -5.44 2.08
C TRP A 184 3.24 -5.15 2.75
N ASN A 185 3.89 -6.15 3.34
CA ASN A 185 5.27 -6.00 3.84
C ASN A 185 6.26 -6.55 2.78
N PRO A 186 7.04 -5.69 2.09
CA PRO A 186 7.97 -6.10 1.03
C PRO A 186 9.08 -7.03 1.53
N ALA A 187 9.52 -6.87 2.78
CA ALA A 187 10.54 -7.73 3.38
C ALA A 187 9.98 -9.14 3.65
N THR A 188 8.75 -9.25 4.16
CA THR A 188 8.10 -10.56 4.32
C THR A 188 7.71 -11.19 2.99
N PHE A 189 7.31 -10.39 1.98
CA PHE A 189 7.00 -10.91 0.65
C PHE A 189 8.27 -11.40 -0.04
N GLY A 190 9.36 -10.63 0.00
CA GLY A 190 10.65 -11.03 -0.56
C GLY A 190 11.19 -12.30 0.09
N LEU A 191 11.13 -12.40 1.43
CA LEU A 191 11.54 -13.60 2.15
C LEU A 191 10.61 -14.79 1.88
N ALA A 192 9.29 -14.60 1.90
CA ALA A 192 8.33 -15.67 1.66
C ALA A 192 8.39 -16.17 0.21
N ALA A 193 8.41 -15.27 -0.77
CA ALA A 193 8.55 -15.60 -2.18
C ALA A 193 9.91 -16.25 -2.47
N GLY A 194 10.97 -15.78 -1.83
CA GLY A 194 12.31 -16.37 -1.90
C GLY A 194 12.35 -17.79 -1.35
N LEU A 195 11.81 -18.01 -0.14
CA LEU A 195 11.77 -19.33 0.49
C LEU A 195 10.90 -20.32 -0.29
N VAL A 196 9.67 -19.90 -0.65
CA VAL A 196 8.74 -20.75 -1.41
C VAL A 196 9.30 -21.03 -2.80
N GLY A 197 9.82 -20.02 -3.50
CA GLY A 197 10.44 -20.17 -4.82
C GLY A 197 11.64 -21.12 -4.79
N SER A 198 12.49 -21.01 -3.77
CA SER A 198 13.66 -21.88 -3.59
C SER A 198 13.25 -23.33 -3.31
N LEU A 199 12.26 -23.55 -2.44
CA LEU A 199 11.71 -24.88 -2.15
C LEU A 199 11.09 -25.52 -3.39
N VAL A 200 10.26 -24.78 -4.13
CA VAL A 200 9.66 -25.27 -5.38
C VAL A 200 10.75 -25.59 -6.40
N GLY A 201 11.73 -24.70 -6.58
CA GLY A 201 12.86 -24.92 -7.49
C GLY A 201 13.67 -26.16 -7.13
N LEU A 202 13.99 -26.35 -5.84
CA LEU A 202 14.74 -27.51 -5.36
C LEU A 202 13.95 -28.82 -5.57
N LEU A 203 12.64 -28.81 -5.28
CA LEU A 203 11.77 -29.96 -5.49
C LEU A 203 11.62 -30.28 -6.98
N SER A 204 11.49 -29.27 -7.85
CA SER A 204 11.45 -29.44 -9.30
C SER A 204 12.76 -30.01 -9.85
N ALA A 205 13.91 -29.54 -9.36
CA ALA A 205 15.22 -30.06 -9.73
C ALA A 205 15.39 -31.52 -9.28
N LEU A 206 14.96 -31.85 -8.06
CA LEU A 206 15.00 -33.21 -7.54
C LEU A 206 14.11 -34.17 -8.35
N ILE A 207 12.90 -33.74 -8.72
CA ILE A 207 12.01 -34.53 -9.61
C ILE A 207 12.69 -34.77 -10.97
N GLY A 208 13.32 -33.74 -11.54
CA GLY A 208 14.07 -33.87 -12.80
C GLY A 208 15.21 -34.89 -12.70
N LEU A 209 16.01 -34.82 -11.64
CA LEU A 209 17.13 -35.73 -11.40
C LEU A 209 16.69 -37.17 -11.15
N LEU A 210 15.60 -37.38 -10.40
CA LEU A 210 15.04 -38.71 -10.14
C LEU A 210 14.45 -39.34 -11.41
N ASN A 211 13.84 -38.54 -12.29
CA ASN A 211 13.38 -39.03 -13.59
C ASN A 211 14.54 -39.38 -14.52
N ALA A 212 15.62 -38.58 -14.52
CA ALA A 212 16.80 -38.85 -15.36
C ALA A 212 17.55 -40.13 -14.94
N THR A 213 17.49 -40.51 -13.66
CA THR A 213 18.18 -41.71 -13.14
C THR A 213 17.31 -42.97 -13.15
N GLY A 214 16.07 -42.92 -13.66
CA GLY A 214 15.15 -44.07 -13.71
C GLY A 214 14.66 -44.56 -12.34
N GLY A 215 14.88 -43.77 -11.28
CA GLY A 215 14.73 -44.19 -9.89
C GLY A 215 13.41 -43.73 -9.25
N ARG A 216 12.56 -44.71 -8.90
CA ARG A 216 11.45 -44.61 -7.92
C ARG A 216 10.25 -43.72 -8.33
N PRO A 217 9.40 -44.18 -9.27
CA PRO A 217 8.18 -43.47 -9.68
C PRO A 217 7.19 -43.21 -8.51
N LYS A 218 7.18 -44.08 -7.49
CA LYS A 218 6.37 -43.90 -6.28
C LYS A 218 6.79 -42.67 -5.47
N LEU A 219 8.09 -42.36 -5.41
CA LEU A 219 8.62 -41.20 -4.69
C LEU A 219 8.26 -39.90 -5.42
N VAL A 220 8.41 -39.89 -6.75
CA VAL A 220 8.00 -38.76 -7.60
C VAL A 220 6.51 -38.48 -7.46
N ALA A 221 5.67 -39.52 -7.45
CA ALA A 221 4.24 -39.39 -7.24
C ALA A 221 3.89 -38.83 -5.85
N LEU A 222 4.62 -39.24 -4.80
CA LEU A 222 4.45 -38.74 -3.44
C LEU A 222 4.81 -37.26 -3.34
N ILE A 223 6.00 -36.86 -3.81
CA ILE A 223 6.46 -35.46 -3.78
C ILE A 223 5.44 -34.57 -4.50
N ARG A 224 4.98 -34.98 -5.68
CA ARG A 224 3.99 -34.23 -6.46
C ARG A 224 2.66 -34.05 -5.71
N ARG A 225 2.15 -35.10 -5.05
CA ARG A 225 0.92 -35.01 -4.26
C ARG A 225 1.07 -34.07 -3.08
N VAL A 226 2.20 -34.14 -2.38
CA VAL A 226 2.49 -33.24 -1.24
C VAL A 226 2.55 -31.78 -1.70
N THR A 227 3.28 -31.47 -2.77
CA THR A 227 3.37 -30.10 -3.27
C THR A 227 2.04 -29.56 -3.78
N MET A 228 1.22 -30.40 -4.44
CA MET A 228 -0.15 -30.02 -4.82
C MET A 228 -1.04 -29.76 -3.59
N GLY A 229 -0.91 -30.58 -2.54
CA GLY A 229 -1.61 -30.39 -1.28
C GLY A 229 -1.26 -29.07 -0.59
N ILE A 230 0.03 -28.72 -0.56
CA ILE A 230 0.51 -27.43 -0.04
C ILE A 230 -0.09 -26.28 -0.85
N GLY A 231 -0.01 -26.34 -2.19
CA GLY A 231 -0.58 -25.32 -3.08
C GLY A 231 -2.08 -25.11 -2.85
N GLY A 232 -2.85 -26.20 -2.73
CA GLY A 232 -4.27 -26.16 -2.41
C GLY A 232 -4.55 -25.55 -1.03
N ALA A 233 -3.81 -25.95 0.00
CA ALA A 233 -3.96 -25.41 1.35
C ALA A 233 -3.69 -23.90 1.39
N THR A 234 -2.65 -23.40 0.69
CA THR A 234 -2.38 -21.96 0.61
C THR A 234 -3.51 -21.17 -0.07
N ILE A 235 -4.18 -21.73 -1.08
CA ILE A 235 -5.36 -21.07 -1.67
C ILE A 235 -6.49 -20.97 -0.66
N VAL A 236 -6.78 -22.06 0.07
CA VAL A 236 -7.86 -22.08 1.08
C VAL A 236 -7.59 -21.05 2.18
N VAL A 237 -6.37 -21.02 2.72
CA VAL A 237 -5.98 -20.03 3.75
C VAL A 237 -6.04 -18.60 3.20
N GLY A 238 -5.57 -18.38 1.97
CA GLY A 238 -5.63 -17.06 1.32
C GLY A 238 -7.05 -16.57 1.11
N LEU A 239 -7.95 -17.44 0.66
CA LEU A 239 -9.38 -17.12 0.50
C LEU A 239 -10.07 -16.85 1.84
N ALA A 240 -9.77 -17.65 2.87
CA ALA A 240 -10.30 -17.44 4.22
C ALA A 240 -9.84 -16.09 4.81
N ALA A 241 -8.58 -15.73 4.60
CA ALA A 241 -8.04 -14.43 5.02
C ALA A 241 -8.71 -13.26 4.27
N LEU A 242 -8.94 -13.40 2.96
CA LEU A 242 -9.69 -12.39 2.19
C LEU A 242 -11.13 -12.22 2.70
N ALA A 243 -11.79 -13.32 3.07
CA ALA A 243 -13.16 -13.29 3.59
C ALA A 243 -13.27 -12.58 4.96
N THR A 244 -12.20 -12.56 5.75
CA THR A 244 -12.13 -11.84 7.04
C THR A 244 -11.57 -10.43 6.94
N GLY A 245 -11.32 -9.93 5.72
CA GLY A 245 -10.72 -8.61 5.48
C GLY A 245 -9.22 -8.55 5.77
N ALA A 246 -8.57 -9.68 6.05
CA ALA A 246 -7.14 -9.78 6.20
C ALA A 246 -6.42 -9.84 4.83
N ALA A 247 -5.14 -9.48 4.81
CA ALA A 247 -4.32 -9.49 3.61
C ALA A 247 -3.98 -10.92 3.14
N GLY A 248 -4.92 -11.57 2.43
CA GLY A 248 -4.81 -12.96 1.96
C GLY A 248 -4.47 -13.15 0.47
N GLY A 249 -4.51 -12.09 -0.34
CA GLY A 249 -4.41 -12.20 -1.80
C GLY A 249 -3.12 -12.86 -2.31
N TRP A 250 -1.99 -12.61 -1.64
CA TRP A 250 -0.70 -13.17 -2.04
C TRP A 250 -0.60 -14.69 -1.86
N LEU A 251 -1.23 -15.25 -0.82
CA LEU A 251 -1.30 -16.69 -0.59
C LEU A 251 -2.05 -17.41 -1.72
N VAL A 252 -3.11 -16.77 -2.23
CA VAL A 252 -3.87 -17.28 -3.37
C VAL A 252 -3.00 -17.34 -4.63
N SER A 253 -2.26 -16.28 -4.94
CA SER A 253 -1.34 -16.23 -6.09
C SER A 253 -0.25 -17.31 -6.02
N VAL A 254 0.36 -17.48 -4.85
CA VAL A 254 1.40 -18.51 -4.62
C VAL A 254 0.83 -19.92 -4.81
N GLY A 255 -0.36 -20.18 -4.27
CA GLY A 255 -1.02 -21.47 -4.42
C GLY A 255 -1.38 -21.78 -5.88
N ILE A 256 -1.91 -20.80 -6.62
CA ILE A 256 -2.23 -20.93 -8.05
C ILE A 256 -0.96 -21.26 -8.87
N MET A 257 0.12 -20.52 -8.63
CA MET A 257 1.38 -20.72 -9.37
C MET A 257 1.96 -22.12 -9.10
N THR A 258 1.95 -22.56 -7.85
CA THR A 258 2.42 -23.90 -7.45
C THR A 258 1.63 -25.01 -8.16
N LEU A 259 0.30 -24.88 -8.21
CA LEU A 259 -0.55 -25.84 -8.92
C LEU A 259 -0.30 -25.83 -10.43
N ALA A 260 -0.16 -24.65 -11.04
CA ALA A 260 0.10 -24.51 -12.47
C ALA A 260 1.40 -25.22 -12.88
N VAL A 261 2.48 -25.02 -12.12
CA VAL A 261 3.77 -25.70 -12.34
C VAL A 261 3.62 -27.22 -12.23
N MET A 262 2.94 -27.72 -11.19
CA MET A 262 2.78 -29.16 -10.97
C MET A 262 1.86 -29.85 -11.98
N VAL A 263 0.88 -29.12 -12.53
CA VAL A 263 0.07 -29.59 -13.67
C VAL A 263 0.91 -29.64 -14.94
N GLY A 264 1.74 -28.62 -15.19
CA GLY A 264 2.67 -28.57 -16.32
C GLY A 264 3.65 -29.75 -16.35
N ILE A 265 4.32 -30.01 -15.22
CA ILE A 265 5.23 -31.16 -15.05
C ILE A 265 4.48 -32.47 -15.31
N GLY A 266 3.25 -32.61 -14.79
CA GLY A 266 2.40 -33.77 -15.03
C GLY A 266 2.10 -34.03 -16.50
N LYS A 267 1.80 -32.97 -17.27
CA LYS A 267 1.56 -33.07 -18.72
C LYS A 267 2.85 -33.45 -19.46
N ALA A 268 3.99 -32.87 -19.08
CA ALA A 268 5.29 -33.19 -19.70
C ALA A 268 5.67 -34.67 -19.51
N MET A 269 5.51 -35.22 -18.30
CA MET A 269 5.80 -36.63 -18.02
C MET A 269 4.90 -37.58 -18.82
N ARG A 270 3.63 -37.24 -19.04
CA ARG A 270 2.71 -38.06 -19.85
C ARG A 270 3.04 -38.07 -21.34
N ARG A 271 3.70 -37.02 -21.84
CA ARG A 271 4.11 -36.90 -23.25
C ARG A 271 5.43 -37.63 -23.54
N GLY A 272 6.29 -37.80 -22.54
CA GLY A 272 7.57 -38.51 -22.67
C GLY A 272 7.53 -40.02 -22.40
N ALA A 273 6.35 -40.60 -22.10
CA ALA A 273 6.23 -42.04 -21.87
C ALA A 273 6.32 -42.79 -23.22
N PRO A 274 7.26 -43.72 -23.40
CA PRO A 274 7.40 -44.50 -24.63
C PRO A 274 6.14 -45.34 -24.89
N GLU A 275 5.81 -45.50 -26.17
CA GLU A 275 4.54 -45.99 -26.72
C GLU A 275 4.16 -47.44 -26.32
N GLY A 276 5.08 -48.19 -25.70
CA GLY A 276 4.91 -49.60 -25.32
C GLY A 276 4.32 -49.87 -23.92
N GLN A 277 3.86 -48.85 -23.18
CA GLN A 277 3.34 -49.03 -21.80
C GLN A 277 1.92 -48.47 -21.60
N ARG A 278 1.13 -48.40 -22.68
CA ARG A 278 -0.26 -47.94 -22.64
C ARG A 278 -1.31 -49.04 -22.46
N ASP A 279 -0.91 -50.31 -22.56
CA ASP A 279 -1.81 -51.45 -22.36
C ASP A 279 -1.31 -52.32 -21.19
N GLY A 280 -1.92 -52.11 -20.01
CA GLY A 280 -1.66 -52.84 -18.77
C GLY A 280 -2.50 -52.31 -17.63
#